data_AF-A0AAD8A8R6-F1
#
_entry.id   AF-A0AAD8A8R6-F1
#
_cell.length_a   1.000
_cell.length_b   1.000
_cell.length_c   1.000
_cell.angle_alpha   90.00
_cell.angle_beta   90.00
_cell.angle_gamma   90.00
#
_symmetry.space_group_name_H-M   'P 1'
#
loop_
_entity.id
_entity.type
_entity.pdbx_description
1 polymer ?
#
loop_
_entity_poly.entity_id
_entity_poly.type
_entity_poly.pdbx_seq_one_letter_code
_entity_poly.pdbx_strand_id
1 'polypeptide(L)'
;MEASILSPNQNLYGDLHNLIHVLIGLCHDPDARNLETFSTIGDPATAMRDPIFYRLHAFVDDVFQEHKATLPPYETNRLNYNGITVRGVDVVSQGVPRNEFKTFWKKDDVDLSRGIDFTPRGNVFARFTHLQHTEFTYRIQVENNTNSDKIGTVRIFLAPKFDERGVNMVFRDQRLLFIELDKFTTTLKPKTNTIERKSTDSSWWYTTGGIQLLWLWMATSYAHSQGHSRRLLMPTFVMISNYDDDKINQSTEGACADAASYCGIRDKLYPDKRSMGYPFDRVPRSGVNTLQDFLTPNMFVQNVTIRFSGQTFDVQGADITNALT
;
A
#
# COMPACT_ATOMS: atom_id res chain seq x y z
N MET A 1 15.48 17.01 -3.72
CA MET A 1 14.28 16.41 -4.33
C MET A 1 13.06 17.10 -3.79
N GLU A 2 12.58 16.79 -2.57
CA GLU A 2 11.37 17.39 -1.98
C GLU A 2 11.33 18.92 -2.14
N ALA A 3 12.27 19.72 -1.63
CA ALA A 3 13.33 19.51 -0.64
C ALA A 3 12.88 19.93 0.77
N SER A 4 13.70 19.64 1.79
CA SER A 4 13.46 20.06 3.17
C SER A 4 14.63 20.90 3.72
N ILE A 5 14.44 21.49 4.90
CA ILE A 5 15.50 22.22 5.62
C ILE A 5 16.69 21.33 6.00
N LEU A 6 16.52 20.02 5.96
CA LEU A 6 17.56 19.02 6.24
C LEU A 6 18.38 18.65 5.00
N SER A 7 18.13 19.30 3.85
CA SER A 7 18.92 19.08 2.64
C SER A 7 20.41 19.38 2.89
N PRO A 8 21.34 18.50 2.46
CA PRO A 8 22.77 18.69 2.70
C PRO A 8 23.33 19.91 1.97
N ASN A 9 22.71 20.34 0.87
CA ASN A 9 23.09 21.55 0.14
C ASN A 9 21.93 22.08 -0.70
N GLN A 10 21.15 23.02 -0.14
CA GLN A 10 20.02 23.64 -0.85
C GLN A 10 20.47 24.50 -2.05
N ASN A 11 21.64 25.15 -1.97
CA ASN A 11 22.14 26.00 -3.06
C ASN A 11 22.48 25.19 -4.32
N LEU A 12 22.96 23.96 -4.14
CA LEU A 12 23.31 23.07 -5.25
C LEU A 12 22.10 22.30 -5.78
N TYR A 13 21.28 21.72 -4.89
CA TYR A 13 20.22 20.77 -5.29
C TYR A 13 18.82 21.41 -5.39
N GLY A 14 18.63 22.62 -4.87
CA GLY A 14 17.38 23.36 -4.94
C GLY A 14 16.19 22.68 -4.26
N ASP A 15 14.99 22.99 -4.77
CA ASP A 15 13.68 22.62 -4.22
C ASP A 15 12.74 22.03 -5.30
N LEU A 16 13.26 21.07 -6.08
CA LEU A 16 12.68 20.64 -7.35
C LEU A 16 11.19 20.23 -7.27
N HIS A 17 10.83 19.29 -6.39
CA HIS A 17 9.45 18.77 -6.32
C HIS A 17 8.45 19.85 -5.92
N ASN A 18 8.74 20.60 -4.85
CA ASN A 18 7.87 21.68 -4.38
C ASN A 18 7.72 22.80 -5.44
N LEU A 19 8.80 23.18 -6.12
CA LEU A 19 8.75 24.19 -7.17
C LEU A 19 7.92 23.73 -8.38
N ILE A 20 7.92 22.43 -8.72
CA ILE A 20 7.04 21.93 -9.79
C ILE A 20 5.57 21.99 -9.37
N HIS A 21 5.23 21.70 -8.10
CA HIS A 21 3.88 21.92 -7.57
C HIS A 21 3.44 23.38 -7.73
N VAL A 22 4.31 24.34 -7.41
CA VAL A 22 4.04 25.79 -7.59
C VAL A 22 3.85 26.14 -9.06
N LEU A 23 4.74 25.65 -9.93
CA LEU A 23 4.71 25.95 -11.37
C LEU A 23 3.41 25.45 -12.01
N ILE A 24 2.99 24.22 -11.72
CA ILE A 24 1.73 23.67 -12.25
C ILE A 24 0.54 24.37 -11.57
N GLY A 25 0.64 24.63 -10.27
CA GLY A 25 -0.38 25.31 -9.48
C GLY A 25 -0.77 26.68 -10.03
N LEU A 26 0.23 27.45 -10.47
CA LEU A 26 0.07 28.82 -10.97
C LEU A 26 0.17 28.95 -12.49
N CYS A 27 0.14 27.84 -13.24
CA CYS A 27 0.35 27.88 -14.70
C CYS A 27 -0.66 28.74 -15.47
N HIS A 28 -1.83 29.01 -14.88
CA HIS A 28 -2.90 29.84 -15.44
C HIS A 28 -2.72 31.35 -15.14
N ASP A 29 -1.94 31.72 -14.12
CA ASP A 29 -1.63 33.12 -13.78
C ASP A 29 -0.21 33.25 -13.17
N PRO A 30 0.85 32.95 -13.96
CA PRO A 30 2.21 32.78 -13.43
C PRO A 30 2.86 34.08 -12.94
N ASP A 31 2.32 35.24 -13.31
CA ASP A 31 2.81 36.56 -12.92
C ASP A 31 1.76 37.41 -12.18
N ALA A 32 0.70 36.77 -11.69
CA ALA A 32 -0.35 37.37 -10.88
C ALA A 32 -1.08 38.56 -11.53
N ARG A 33 -1.10 38.64 -12.87
CA ARG A 33 -1.76 39.75 -13.60
C ARG A 33 -3.27 39.68 -13.52
N ASN A 34 -3.82 38.49 -13.31
CA ASN A 34 -5.26 38.25 -13.25
C ASN A 34 -5.77 38.14 -11.80
N LEU A 35 -4.87 38.19 -10.80
CA LEU A 35 -5.18 38.05 -9.38
C LEU A 35 -5.80 36.68 -9.04
N GLU A 36 -5.42 35.64 -9.77
CA GLU A 36 -5.88 34.26 -9.53
C GLU A 36 -5.00 33.54 -8.49
N THR A 37 -5.58 32.54 -7.82
CA THR A 37 -4.88 31.71 -6.81
C THR A 37 -4.42 30.37 -7.38
N PHE A 38 -3.61 29.61 -6.65
CA PHE A 38 -3.16 28.29 -7.08
C PHE A 38 -4.31 27.30 -7.33
N SER A 39 -4.12 26.42 -8.31
CA SER A 39 -5.02 25.30 -8.60
C SER A 39 -4.87 24.16 -7.58
N THR A 40 -5.64 23.08 -7.74
CA THR A 40 -5.69 21.96 -6.77
C THR A 40 -4.34 21.32 -6.46
N ILE A 41 -3.37 21.34 -7.37
CA ILE A 41 -2.02 20.79 -7.13
C ILE A 41 -1.17 21.63 -6.18
N GLY A 42 -1.52 22.91 -5.97
CA GLY A 42 -0.81 23.81 -5.07
C GLY A 42 -1.05 23.54 -3.58
N ASP A 43 -2.07 22.76 -3.23
CA ASP A 43 -2.41 22.42 -1.84
C ASP A 43 -2.35 20.90 -1.61
N PRO A 44 -1.56 20.40 -0.64
CA PRO A 44 -1.46 18.97 -0.32
C PRO A 44 -2.82 18.27 -0.04
N ALA A 45 -3.81 18.98 0.50
CA ALA A 45 -5.14 18.43 0.76
C ALA A 45 -5.95 18.17 -0.52
N THR A 46 -5.60 18.81 -1.63
CA THR A 46 -6.29 18.67 -2.92
C THR A 46 -5.41 18.12 -4.05
N ALA A 47 -4.10 18.06 -3.88
CA ALA A 47 -3.17 17.79 -4.96
C ALA A 47 -3.40 16.43 -5.65
N MET A 48 -3.70 15.38 -4.88
CA MET A 48 -4.00 14.05 -5.41
C MET A 48 -5.29 13.98 -6.25
N ARG A 49 -6.10 15.04 -6.30
CA ARG A 49 -7.31 15.10 -7.14
C ARG A 49 -6.97 15.38 -8.61
N ASP A 50 -5.80 15.97 -8.89
CA ASP A 50 -5.35 16.29 -10.24
C ASP A 50 -4.56 15.10 -10.83
N PRO A 51 -4.92 14.57 -12.01
CA PRO A 51 -4.15 13.51 -12.67
C PRO A 51 -2.66 13.85 -12.89
N ILE A 52 -2.30 15.13 -13.02
CA ILE A 52 -0.90 15.54 -13.21
C ILE A 52 -0.04 15.26 -11.97
N PHE A 53 -0.64 15.18 -10.78
CA PHE A 53 0.04 14.77 -9.54
C PHE A 53 0.77 13.45 -9.72
N TYR A 54 0.09 12.45 -10.29
CA TYR A 54 0.67 11.12 -10.47
C TYR A 54 1.77 11.10 -11.52
N ARG A 55 1.71 11.97 -12.54
CA ARG A 55 2.79 12.10 -13.54
C ARG A 55 4.02 12.78 -12.96
N LEU A 56 3.81 13.83 -12.15
CA LEU A 56 4.89 14.48 -11.40
C LEU A 56 5.57 13.50 -10.44
N HIS A 57 4.77 12.79 -9.64
CA HIS A 57 5.30 11.82 -8.69
C HIS A 57 5.92 10.59 -9.35
N ALA A 58 5.49 10.19 -10.56
CA ALA A 58 6.19 9.19 -11.35
C ALA A 58 7.59 9.67 -11.76
N PHE A 59 7.73 10.92 -12.21
CA PHE A 59 9.05 11.51 -12.49
C PHE A 59 9.94 11.57 -11.23
N VAL A 60 9.37 11.97 -10.09
CA VAL A 60 10.09 12.00 -8.82
C VAL A 60 10.52 10.58 -8.39
N ASP A 61 9.64 9.60 -8.53
CA ASP A 61 9.94 8.19 -8.23
C ASP A 61 11.04 7.65 -9.15
N ASP A 62 11.00 7.94 -10.47
CA ASP A 62 12.04 7.52 -11.41
C ASP A 62 13.44 7.99 -10.96
N VAL A 63 13.57 9.23 -10.49
CA VAL A 63 14.85 9.74 -9.96
C VAL A 63 15.28 8.98 -8.70
N PHE A 64 14.34 8.57 -7.84
CA PHE A 64 14.67 7.70 -6.70
C PHE A 64 15.01 6.28 -7.13
N GLN A 65 14.35 5.74 -8.16
CA GLN A 65 14.65 4.42 -8.72
C GLN A 65 16.05 4.39 -9.35
N GLU A 66 16.49 5.46 -10.01
CA GLU A 66 17.87 5.60 -10.49
C GLU A 66 18.87 5.47 -9.34
N HIS A 67 18.62 6.13 -8.20
CA HIS A 67 19.46 5.93 -7.00
C HIS A 67 19.37 4.49 -6.48
N LYS A 68 18.17 3.91 -6.36
CA LYS A 68 17.98 2.52 -5.90
C LYS A 68 18.67 1.50 -6.80
N ALA A 69 18.79 1.78 -8.10
CA ALA A 69 19.52 0.94 -9.06
C ALA A 69 21.04 0.95 -8.82
N THR A 70 21.60 1.95 -8.13
CA THR A 70 23.02 1.96 -7.73
C THR A 70 23.32 1.03 -6.54
N LEU A 71 22.29 0.61 -5.79
CA LEU A 71 22.47 -0.26 -4.63
C LEU A 71 22.63 -1.72 -5.06
N PRO A 72 23.50 -2.49 -4.38
CA PRO A 72 23.64 -3.91 -4.69
C PRO A 72 22.32 -4.66 -4.39
N PRO A 73 21.94 -5.63 -5.23
CA PRO A 73 20.81 -6.53 -4.96
C PRO A 73 20.93 -7.19 -3.59
N TYR A 74 19.80 -7.55 -2.99
CA TYR A 74 19.83 -8.37 -1.79
C TYR A 74 20.26 -9.81 -2.13
N GLU A 75 21.40 -10.20 -1.56
CA GLU A 75 21.89 -11.57 -1.59
C GLU A 75 20.92 -12.55 -0.93
N THR A 76 20.92 -13.80 -1.40
CA THR A 76 20.00 -14.84 -0.90
C THR A 76 20.11 -15.03 0.62
N ASN A 77 21.31 -14.92 1.19
CA ASN A 77 21.52 -15.02 2.65
C ASN A 77 20.93 -13.86 3.46
N ARG A 78 20.77 -12.67 2.85
CA ARG A 78 20.17 -11.49 3.49
C ARG A 78 18.65 -11.52 3.45
N LEU A 79 18.09 -12.23 2.48
CA LEU A 79 16.65 -12.46 2.34
C LEU A 79 16.17 -13.68 3.10
N ASN A 80 16.98 -14.74 3.15
CA ASN A 80 16.59 -15.99 3.77
C ASN A 80 16.46 -15.87 5.28
N TYR A 81 15.52 -16.62 5.86
CA TYR A 81 15.47 -16.85 7.29
C TYR A 81 15.69 -18.33 7.57
N ASN A 82 16.94 -18.68 7.88
CA ASN A 82 17.38 -20.07 8.01
C ASN A 82 16.51 -20.86 9.01
N GLY A 83 16.02 -22.01 8.57
CA GLY A 83 15.15 -22.89 9.37
C GLY A 83 13.68 -22.50 9.35
N ILE A 84 13.30 -21.36 8.78
CA ILE A 84 11.90 -20.96 8.61
C ILE A 84 11.47 -21.19 7.17
N THR A 85 10.35 -21.87 6.98
CA THR A 85 9.78 -22.14 5.65
C THR A 85 8.30 -21.80 5.62
N VAL A 86 7.88 -20.95 4.68
CA VAL A 86 6.47 -20.65 4.48
C VAL A 86 5.90 -21.67 3.51
N ARG A 87 4.89 -22.42 3.95
CA ARG A 87 4.30 -23.55 3.20
C ARG A 87 3.06 -23.16 2.41
N GLY A 88 2.37 -22.11 2.82
CA GLY A 88 1.15 -21.67 2.17
C GLY A 88 0.59 -20.40 2.77
N VAL A 89 -0.20 -19.69 1.98
CA VAL A 89 -0.92 -18.49 2.38
C VAL A 89 -2.31 -18.59 1.80
N ASP A 90 -3.32 -18.34 2.61
CA ASP A 90 -4.71 -18.25 2.17
C ASP A 90 -5.31 -16.93 2.57
N VAL A 91 -6.17 -16.40 1.70
CA VAL A 91 -7.09 -15.32 2.03
C VAL A 91 -8.47 -15.93 2.17
N VAL A 92 -9.07 -15.76 3.35
CA VAL A 92 -10.39 -16.30 3.67
C VAL A 92 -11.31 -15.16 4.11
N SER A 93 -12.49 -15.10 3.51
CA SER A 93 -13.53 -14.14 3.87
C SER A 93 -14.88 -14.85 3.95
N GLN A 94 -15.81 -14.34 4.76
CA GLN A 94 -17.12 -14.93 4.88
C GLN A 94 -17.92 -14.74 3.57
N GLY A 95 -18.46 -15.84 3.02
CA GLY A 95 -19.30 -15.79 1.82
C GLY A 95 -18.57 -15.43 0.52
N VAL A 96 -17.23 -15.43 0.53
CA VAL A 96 -16.37 -15.19 -0.65
C VAL A 96 -15.51 -16.43 -0.88
N PRO A 97 -15.26 -16.84 -2.15
CA PRO A 97 -14.34 -17.95 -2.43
C PRO A 97 -12.96 -17.73 -1.82
N ARG A 98 -12.30 -18.83 -1.44
CA ARG A 98 -10.91 -18.79 -0.96
C ARG A 98 -10.01 -18.13 -2.00
N ASN A 99 -9.09 -17.27 -1.55
CA ASN A 99 -8.16 -16.51 -2.39
C ASN A 99 -8.87 -15.54 -3.36
N GLU A 100 -10.06 -15.04 -3.00
CA GLU A 100 -10.74 -13.94 -3.68
C GLU A 100 -10.96 -12.77 -2.70
N PHE A 101 -10.55 -11.57 -3.10
CA PHE A 101 -10.94 -10.32 -2.45
C PHE A 101 -12.18 -9.77 -3.15
N LYS A 102 -13.20 -9.42 -2.37
CA LYS A 102 -14.43 -8.80 -2.88
C LYS A 102 -14.46 -7.32 -2.52
N THR A 103 -14.71 -6.48 -3.52
CA THR A 103 -14.91 -5.03 -3.37
C THR A 103 -16.28 -4.59 -3.85
N PHE A 104 -16.74 -3.46 -3.32
CA PHE A 104 -18.06 -2.89 -3.55
C PHE A 104 -18.08 -1.39 -3.23
N TRP A 105 -19.13 -0.69 -3.62
CA TRP A 105 -19.38 0.68 -3.20
C TRP A 105 -20.03 0.71 -1.81
N LYS A 106 -19.64 1.64 -0.96
CA LYS A 106 -20.31 1.93 0.31
C LYS A 106 -20.66 3.41 0.37
N LYS A 107 -21.84 3.73 0.92
CA LYS A 107 -22.22 5.10 1.28
C LYS A 107 -21.99 5.30 2.76
N ASP A 108 -21.29 6.37 3.10
CA ASP A 108 -21.11 6.84 4.48
C ASP A 108 -21.52 8.32 4.56
N ASP A 109 -21.93 8.73 5.76
CA ASP A 109 -22.34 10.10 6.06
C ASP A 109 -21.25 10.80 6.87
N VAL A 110 -20.92 12.04 6.50
CA VAL A 110 -20.00 12.91 7.25
C VAL A 110 -20.73 14.16 7.72
N ASP A 111 -20.56 14.53 8.99
CA ASP A 111 -21.10 15.78 9.52
C ASP A 111 -20.17 16.95 9.19
N LEU A 112 -20.66 17.84 8.33
CA LEU A 112 -19.97 19.06 7.87
C LEU A 112 -20.29 20.28 8.73
N SER A 113 -21.12 20.14 9.78
CA SER A 113 -21.60 21.25 10.62
C SER A 113 -20.51 22.17 11.15
N ARG A 114 -19.30 21.65 11.38
CA ARG A 114 -18.16 22.41 11.93
C ARG A 114 -17.35 23.19 10.88
N GLY A 115 -17.55 22.92 9.60
CA GLY A 115 -16.77 23.52 8.51
C GLY A 115 -17.56 24.51 7.65
N ILE A 116 -18.82 24.79 7.99
CA ILE A 116 -19.67 25.71 7.23
C ILE A 116 -19.90 26.96 8.06
N ASP A 117 -19.31 28.07 7.60
CA ASP A 117 -19.43 29.35 8.25
C ASP A 117 -20.82 29.98 8.02
N PHE A 118 -21.27 30.77 8.99
CA PHE A 118 -22.50 31.57 8.93
C PHE A 118 -23.82 30.79 8.74
N THR A 119 -23.84 29.49 9.04
CA THR A 119 -25.09 28.70 9.06
C THR A 119 -25.69 28.54 10.45
N PRO A 120 -27.03 28.34 10.57
CA PRO A 120 -27.64 27.98 11.83
C PRO A 120 -27.01 26.73 12.44
N ARG A 121 -27.01 26.64 13.78
CA ARG A 121 -26.54 25.43 14.47
C ARG A 121 -27.45 24.25 14.13
N GLY A 122 -26.83 23.12 13.84
CA GLY A 122 -27.50 21.87 13.54
C GLY A 122 -26.53 20.91 12.85
N ASN A 123 -26.89 19.63 12.82
CA ASN A 123 -26.10 18.64 12.10
C ASN A 123 -26.31 18.83 10.59
N VAL A 124 -25.24 18.83 9.81
CA VAL A 124 -25.29 18.96 8.36
C VAL A 124 -24.56 17.77 7.76
N PHE A 125 -25.31 16.71 7.48
CA PHE A 125 -24.73 15.49 6.91
C PHE A 125 -24.62 15.57 5.39
N ALA A 126 -23.46 15.24 4.87
CA ALA A 126 -23.25 14.93 3.46
C ALA A 126 -23.04 13.42 3.30
N ARG A 127 -23.77 12.82 2.37
CA ARG A 127 -23.60 11.41 1.99
C ARG A 127 -22.66 11.32 0.80
N PHE A 128 -21.63 10.51 0.91
CA PHE A 128 -20.70 10.25 -0.20
C PHE A 128 -20.57 8.75 -0.44
N THR A 129 -20.21 8.40 -1.68
CA THR A 129 -19.99 7.01 -2.08
C THR A 129 -18.50 6.79 -2.23
N HIS A 130 -17.98 5.71 -1.67
CA HIS A 130 -16.56 5.37 -1.73
C HIS A 130 -16.37 3.86 -1.88
N LEU A 131 -15.16 3.47 -2.29
CA LEU A 131 -14.81 2.07 -2.46
C LEU A 131 -14.62 1.39 -1.09
N GLN A 132 -15.02 0.13 -0.99
CA GLN A 132 -14.91 -0.68 0.22
C GLN A 132 -14.68 -2.15 -0.14
N HIS A 133 -14.25 -2.96 0.84
CA HIS A 133 -14.03 -4.38 0.68
C HIS A 133 -14.70 -5.20 1.80
N THR A 134 -14.89 -6.49 1.52
CA THR A 134 -15.25 -7.47 2.55
C THR A 134 -14.03 -7.73 3.43
N GLU A 135 -14.21 -7.71 4.75
CA GLU A 135 -13.15 -8.09 5.70
C GLU A 135 -12.67 -9.52 5.43
N PHE A 136 -11.38 -9.74 5.59
CA PHE A 136 -10.75 -11.01 5.30
C PHE A 136 -9.67 -11.33 6.34
N THR A 137 -9.24 -12.59 6.38
CA THR A 137 -8.15 -13.06 7.24
C THR A 137 -7.11 -13.77 6.39
N TYR A 138 -5.84 -13.40 6.56
CA TYR A 138 -4.71 -14.18 6.08
C TYR A 138 -4.50 -15.38 7.00
N ARG A 139 -4.39 -16.57 6.42
CA ARG A 139 -3.95 -17.78 7.10
C ARG A 139 -2.63 -18.24 6.49
N ILE A 140 -1.55 -18.09 7.25
CA ILE A 140 -0.19 -18.37 6.79
C ILE A 140 0.31 -19.63 7.49
N GLN A 141 0.70 -20.63 6.71
CA GLN A 141 1.28 -21.87 7.20
C GLN A 141 2.80 -21.78 7.17
N VAL A 142 3.43 -21.98 8.32
CA VAL A 142 4.88 -21.81 8.50
C VAL A 142 5.45 -23.02 9.23
N GLU A 143 6.59 -23.51 8.77
CA GLU A 143 7.38 -24.50 9.48
C GLU A 143 8.64 -23.84 10.04
N ASN A 144 8.81 -23.96 11.36
CA ASN A 144 10.06 -23.69 12.04
C ASN A 144 10.79 -25.02 12.24
N ASN A 145 11.79 -25.29 11.40
CA ASN A 145 12.63 -26.47 11.43
C ASN A 145 13.82 -26.34 12.41
N THR A 146 13.80 -25.34 13.28
CA THR A 146 14.78 -25.19 14.37
C THR A 146 14.24 -25.78 15.67
N ASN A 147 15.14 -25.99 16.64
CA ASN A 147 14.79 -26.53 17.96
C ASN A 147 14.44 -25.45 18.99
N SER A 148 14.26 -24.19 18.56
CA SER A 148 13.95 -23.07 19.45
C SER A 148 12.84 -22.20 18.87
N ASP A 149 12.19 -21.44 19.74
CA ASP A 149 11.33 -20.36 19.32
C ASP A 149 12.14 -19.35 18.50
N LYS A 150 11.51 -18.80 17.47
CA LYS A 150 12.05 -17.77 16.60
C LYS A 150 11.06 -16.62 16.51
N ILE A 151 11.53 -15.41 16.29
CA ILE A 151 10.67 -14.25 16.06
C ILE A 151 10.86 -13.81 14.62
N GLY A 152 9.77 -13.76 13.87
CA GLY A 152 9.76 -13.33 12.48
C GLY A 152 8.98 -12.04 12.30
N THR A 153 9.40 -11.22 11.37
CA THR A 153 8.60 -10.11 10.83
C THR A 153 7.88 -10.60 9.58
N VAL A 154 6.57 -10.74 9.65
CA VAL A 154 5.71 -11.05 8.51
C VAL A 154 5.53 -9.78 7.69
N ARG A 155 5.78 -9.87 6.39
CA ARG A 155 5.61 -8.78 5.42
C ARG A 155 4.72 -9.28 4.29
N ILE A 156 3.62 -8.59 4.05
CA ILE A 156 2.62 -8.97 3.05
C ILE A 156 2.56 -7.90 1.99
N PHE A 157 2.69 -8.30 0.73
CA PHE A 157 2.61 -7.42 -0.42
C PHE A 157 1.67 -7.99 -1.49
N LEU A 158 1.25 -7.12 -2.40
CA LEU A 158 0.39 -7.46 -3.52
C LEU A 158 0.83 -6.70 -4.77
N ALA A 159 0.85 -7.37 -5.91
CA ALA A 159 1.14 -6.72 -7.20
C ALA A 159 0.25 -7.29 -8.29
N PRO A 160 -0.02 -6.54 -9.38
CA PRO A 160 -0.63 -7.12 -10.57
C PRO A 160 0.29 -8.19 -11.17
N LYS A 161 -0.30 -9.25 -11.73
CA LYS A 161 0.46 -10.27 -12.47
C LYS A 161 0.79 -9.84 -13.89
N PHE A 162 -0.16 -9.13 -14.51
CA PHE A 162 -0.13 -8.74 -15.90
C PHE A 162 -0.02 -7.22 -16.02
N ASP A 163 0.61 -6.77 -17.10
CA ASP A 163 0.57 -5.36 -17.51
C ASP A 163 -0.81 -5.00 -18.13
N GLU A 164 -0.97 -3.75 -18.56
CA GLU A 164 -2.19 -3.24 -19.19
C GLU A 164 -2.56 -3.95 -20.51
N ARG A 165 -1.61 -4.66 -21.12
CA ARG A 165 -1.79 -5.46 -22.35
C ARG A 165 -2.20 -6.90 -22.05
N GLY A 166 -2.26 -7.29 -20.77
CA GLY A 166 -2.54 -8.65 -20.33
C GLY A 166 -1.33 -9.59 -20.42
N VAL A 167 -0.11 -9.07 -20.54
CA VAL A 167 1.12 -9.86 -20.64
C VAL A 167 1.77 -9.99 -19.27
N ASN A 168 2.35 -11.17 -18.97
CA ASN A 168 3.08 -11.37 -17.71
C ASN A 168 4.25 -10.38 -17.62
N MET A 169 4.33 -9.65 -16.52
CA MET A 169 5.45 -8.73 -16.29
C MET A 169 6.72 -9.47 -15.90
N VAL A 170 7.87 -8.94 -16.34
CA VAL A 170 9.17 -9.35 -15.79
C VAL A 170 9.31 -8.82 -14.37
N PHE A 171 9.99 -9.57 -13.51
CA PHE A 171 10.07 -9.24 -12.09
C PHE A 171 10.72 -7.88 -11.82
N ARG A 172 11.69 -7.47 -12.65
CA ARG A 172 12.34 -6.16 -12.55
C ARG A 172 11.35 -5.00 -12.58
N ASP A 173 10.29 -5.13 -13.37
CA ASP A 173 9.29 -4.09 -13.56
C ASP A 173 8.12 -4.33 -12.58
N GLN A 174 7.71 -5.58 -12.40
CA GLN A 174 6.68 -5.97 -11.43
C GLN A 174 7.03 -5.56 -9.99
N ARG A 175 8.31 -5.60 -9.59
CA ARG A 175 8.76 -5.22 -8.23
C ARG A 175 8.29 -3.82 -7.82
N LEU A 176 8.21 -2.90 -8.80
CA LEU A 176 7.84 -1.49 -8.58
C LEU A 176 6.35 -1.34 -8.25
N LEU A 177 5.55 -2.35 -8.60
CA LEU A 177 4.10 -2.36 -8.42
C LEU A 177 3.66 -3.17 -7.20
N PHE A 178 4.60 -3.68 -6.39
CA PHE A 178 4.26 -4.31 -5.12
C PHE A 178 3.91 -3.26 -4.09
N ILE A 179 2.67 -3.31 -3.64
CA ILE A 179 2.16 -2.48 -2.55
C ILE A 179 2.20 -3.26 -1.24
N GLU A 180 2.69 -2.62 -0.19
CA GLU A 180 2.69 -3.20 1.17
C GLU A 180 1.25 -3.23 1.70
N LEU A 181 0.79 -4.40 2.15
CA LEU A 181 -0.53 -4.58 2.75
C LEU A 181 -0.49 -4.68 4.27
N ASP A 182 0.58 -5.26 4.81
CA ASP A 182 0.73 -5.45 6.25
C ASP A 182 2.18 -5.79 6.63
N LYS A 183 2.57 -5.40 7.84
CA LYS A 183 3.87 -5.72 8.45
C LYS A 183 3.72 -5.87 9.96
N PHE A 184 3.98 -7.07 10.47
CA PHE A 184 3.83 -7.36 11.90
C PHE A 184 4.79 -8.45 12.37
N THR A 185 5.07 -8.50 13.67
CA THR A 185 5.94 -9.50 14.27
C THR A 185 5.14 -10.67 14.83
N THR A 186 5.74 -11.85 14.84
CA THR A 186 5.12 -13.06 15.40
C THR A 186 6.17 -14.03 15.94
N THR A 187 5.79 -14.78 16.96
CA THR A 187 6.61 -15.85 17.54
C THR A 187 6.29 -17.17 16.85
N LEU A 188 7.32 -17.79 16.28
CA LEU A 188 7.28 -19.07 15.59
C LEU A 188 7.81 -20.16 16.50
N LYS A 189 6.93 -21.02 17.00
CA LYS A 189 7.31 -22.19 17.81
C LYS A 189 7.91 -23.28 16.92
N PRO A 190 8.76 -24.19 17.44
CA PRO A 190 9.24 -25.34 16.66
C PRO A 190 8.10 -26.12 15.99
N LYS A 191 8.37 -26.67 14.80
CA LYS A 191 7.43 -27.37 13.91
C LYS A 191 6.43 -26.42 13.22
N THR A 192 5.23 -26.89 12.96
CA THR A 192 4.19 -26.18 12.20
C THR A 192 3.52 -25.10 13.04
N ASN A 193 3.34 -23.92 12.45
CA ASN A 193 2.61 -22.79 12.98
C ASN A 193 1.55 -22.37 11.95
N THR A 194 0.37 -21.99 12.44
CA THR A 194 -0.64 -21.32 11.64
C THR A 194 -0.80 -19.91 12.19
N ILE A 195 -0.45 -18.91 11.39
CA ILE A 195 -0.62 -17.50 11.72
C ILE A 195 -1.94 -17.03 11.11
N GLU A 196 -2.81 -16.44 11.92
CA GLU A 196 -4.03 -15.79 11.45
C GLU A 196 -3.94 -14.28 11.68
N ARG A 197 -4.18 -13.51 10.62
CA ARG A 197 -4.08 -12.04 10.63
C ARG A 197 -5.28 -11.42 9.94
N LYS A 198 -6.09 -10.66 10.68
CA LYS A 198 -7.28 -9.99 10.14
C LYS A 198 -6.89 -8.75 9.34
N SER A 199 -7.67 -8.43 8.31
CA SER A 199 -7.50 -7.20 7.53
C SER A 199 -7.63 -5.93 8.38
N THR A 200 -8.42 -6.00 9.45
CA THR A 200 -8.66 -4.90 10.40
C THR A 200 -7.49 -4.58 11.32
N ASP A 201 -6.52 -5.50 11.44
CA ASP A 201 -5.38 -5.35 12.34
C ASP A 201 -4.14 -4.82 11.59
N SER A 202 -4.27 -4.54 10.28
CA SER A 202 -3.16 -4.17 9.39
C SER A 202 -2.38 -2.96 9.92
N SER A 203 -1.06 -3.03 9.87
CA SER A 203 -0.14 -1.95 10.27
C SER A 203 -0.10 -0.76 9.31
N TRP A 204 -0.94 -0.79 8.28
CA TRP A 204 -0.97 0.20 7.20
C TRP A 204 -2.01 1.30 7.44
N TRP A 205 -3.07 1.06 8.23
CA TRP A 205 -4.18 2.01 8.35
C TRP A 205 -4.88 1.99 9.72
N TYR A 206 -5.52 3.12 10.05
CA TYR A 206 -6.39 3.29 11.21
C TYR A 206 -7.82 3.61 10.74
N THR A 207 -8.81 2.79 11.09
CA THR A 207 -10.27 2.94 10.84
C THR A 207 -10.73 3.21 9.39
N THR A 208 -11.60 2.35 8.83
CA THR A 208 -12.42 2.36 7.59
C THR A 208 -12.00 3.05 6.27
N GLY A 209 -11.03 3.98 6.22
CA GLY A 209 -10.78 4.84 5.07
C GLY A 209 -9.46 4.61 4.32
N GLY A 210 -8.39 4.13 4.97
CA GLY A 210 -7.06 4.04 4.33
C GLY A 210 -7.02 3.13 3.11
N ILE A 211 -7.77 2.04 3.18
CA ILE A 211 -7.87 1.04 2.12
C ILE A 211 -8.51 1.60 0.82
N GLN A 212 -9.19 2.77 0.86
CA GLN A 212 -9.79 3.38 -0.33
C GLN A 212 -8.78 3.75 -1.41
N LEU A 213 -7.59 4.30 -1.08
CA LEU A 213 -6.64 4.75 -2.10
C LEU A 213 -6.00 3.58 -2.86
N LEU A 214 -5.72 2.49 -2.14
CA LEU A 214 -5.21 1.24 -2.70
C LEU A 214 -6.22 0.61 -3.67
N TRP A 215 -7.50 0.60 -3.27
CA TRP A 215 -8.56 0.14 -4.16
C TRP A 215 -8.89 1.13 -5.27
N LEU A 216 -8.72 2.44 -5.07
CA LEU A 216 -8.96 3.44 -6.12
C LEU A 216 -8.00 3.24 -7.28
N TRP A 217 -6.72 2.91 -7.02
CA TRP A 217 -5.77 2.54 -8.07
C TRP A 217 -6.15 1.22 -8.77
N MET A 218 -6.61 0.22 -8.01
CA MET A 218 -7.10 -1.04 -8.59
C MET A 218 -8.41 -0.85 -9.37
N ALA A 219 -9.30 0.05 -8.95
CA ALA A 219 -10.55 0.38 -9.60
C ALA A 219 -10.38 1.29 -10.82
N THR A 220 -9.39 2.19 -10.84
CA THR A 220 -9.03 2.96 -12.04
C THR A 220 -8.34 2.07 -13.08
N SER A 221 -7.50 1.12 -12.64
CA SER A 221 -6.98 0.05 -13.52
C SER A 221 -8.11 -0.82 -14.10
N TYR A 222 -9.18 -1.01 -13.33
CA TYR A 222 -10.40 -1.73 -13.72
C TYR A 222 -11.30 -0.94 -14.70
N ALA A 223 -11.23 0.39 -14.67
CA ALA A 223 -12.06 1.26 -15.52
C ALA A 223 -11.47 1.44 -16.94
N HIS A 224 -10.15 1.24 -17.12
CA HIS A 224 -9.49 1.48 -18.41
C HIS A 224 -9.27 0.21 -19.26
N SER A 225 -9.28 -0.99 -18.66
CA SER A 225 -9.12 -2.24 -19.39
C SER A 225 -10.48 -2.84 -19.79
N GLN A 226 -10.87 -2.45 -21.00
CA GLN A 226 -11.70 -3.16 -22.00
C GLN A 226 -12.58 -4.34 -21.56
N GLY A 227 -13.83 -4.31 -22.03
CA GLY A 227 -14.90 -5.22 -21.66
C GLY A 227 -14.56 -6.72 -21.64
N HIS A 228 -15.06 -7.34 -20.56
CA HIS A 228 -15.27 -8.78 -20.30
C HIS A 228 -14.50 -9.33 -19.08
N SER A 229 -15.28 -9.73 -18.06
CA SER A 229 -14.95 -10.59 -16.92
C SER A 229 -13.97 -10.09 -15.83
N ARG A 230 -14.39 -9.03 -15.13
CA ARG A 230 -14.47 -8.83 -13.66
C ARG A 230 -13.44 -9.43 -12.66
N ARG A 231 -12.20 -9.76 -13.04
CA ARG A 231 -11.24 -10.44 -12.16
C ARG A 231 -9.80 -10.00 -12.44
N LEU A 232 -9.17 -9.34 -11.48
CA LEU A 232 -7.74 -9.02 -11.53
C LEU A 232 -6.96 -10.10 -10.79
N LEU A 233 -6.06 -10.79 -11.49
CA LEU A 233 -5.18 -11.78 -10.88
C LEU A 233 -3.95 -11.08 -10.31
N MET A 234 -3.76 -11.20 -8.99
CA MET A 234 -2.67 -10.57 -8.27
C MET A 234 -1.96 -11.60 -7.40
N PRO A 235 -0.65 -11.82 -7.53
CA PRO A 235 0.11 -12.57 -6.54
C PRO A 235 0.14 -11.82 -5.20
N THR A 236 -0.45 -12.42 -4.16
CA THR A 236 -0.17 -12.07 -2.77
C THR A 236 1.16 -12.70 -2.39
N PHE A 237 2.14 -11.87 -2.06
CA PHE A 237 3.45 -12.28 -1.61
C PHE A 237 3.52 -12.16 -0.09
N VAL A 238 4.04 -13.19 0.57
CA VAL A 238 4.33 -13.19 2.00
C VAL A 238 5.79 -13.55 2.20
N MET A 239 6.47 -12.77 3.03
CA MET A 239 7.82 -13.03 3.51
C MET A 239 7.83 -13.03 5.03
N ILE A 240 8.62 -13.93 5.62
CA ILE A 240 8.96 -13.87 7.05
C ILE A 240 10.46 -13.59 7.18
N SER A 241 10.83 -12.35 7.50
CA SER A 241 12.22 -11.95 7.75
C SER A 241 12.63 -12.18 9.20
N ASN A 242 13.93 -12.33 9.41
CA ASN A 242 14.50 -12.50 10.75
C ASN A 242 14.35 -11.22 11.59
N TYR A 243 13.62 -11.31 12.69
CA TYR A 243 13.35 -10.14 13.54
C TYR A 243 14.62 -9.48 14.09
N ASP A 244 15.68 -10.25 14.37
CA ASP A 244 16.92 -9.68 14.91
C ASP A 244 17.60 -8.68 13.96
N ASP A 245 17.41 -8.88 12.65
CA ASP A 245 17.92 -7.98 11.61
C ASP A 245 16.97 -6.80 11.34
N ASP A 246 15.72 -6.90 11.79
CA ASP A 246 14.66 -5.92 11.52
C ASP A 246 14.42 -4.98 12.71
N LYS A 247 14.62 -5.46 13.94
CA LYS A 247 14.23 -4.76 15.16
C LYS A 247 15.01 -3.47 15.38
N ILE A 248 14.33 -2.43 15.80
CA ILE A 248 14.93 -1.24 16.40
C ILE A 248 14.84 -1.37 17.92
N ASN A 249 15.93 -1.05 18.63
CA ASN A 249 15.97 -1.11 20.09
C ASN A 249 15.20 0.08 20.70
N GLN A 250 13.88 0.04 20.65
CA GLN A 250 12.96 1.01 21.24
C GLN A 250 11.61 0.36 21.58
N SER A 251 10.81 0.99 22.45
CA SER A 251 9.41 0.59 22.62
C SER A 251 8.60 0.97 21.39
N THR A 252 7.78 0.05 20.87
CA THR A 252 6.81 0.30 19.79
C THR A 252 5.42 0.68 20.31
N GLU A 253 5.25 0.82 21.63
CA GLU A 253 3.99 1.22 22.25
C GLU A 253 3.79 2.74 22.17
N GLY A 254 2.56 3.20 21.95
CA GLY A 254 2.26 4.63 21.93
C GLY A 254 0.87 4.91 21.35
N ALA A 255 0.38 6.14 21.54
CA ALA A 255 -0.80 6.61 20.84
C ALA A 255 -0.52 6.65 19.32
N CYS A 256 -1.42 6.11 18.51
CA CYS A 256 -1.36 6.09 17.04
C CYS A 256 -0.21 5.24 16.44
N ALA A 257 0.00 4.01 16.93
CA ALA A 257 1.03 3.08 16.40
C ALA A 257 0.54 2.18 15.24
N ASP A 258 -0.74 2.21 14.91
CA ASP A 258 -1.39 1.20 14.03
C ASP A 258 -1.17 1.44 12.52
N ALA A 259 -0.59 2.58 12.13
CA ALA A 259 -0.31 2.94 10.73
C ALA A 259 1.19 3.17 10.46
N ALA A 260 2.05 2.45 11.19
CA ALA A 260 3.49 2.70 11.20
C ALA A 260 4.18 2.46 9.86
N SER A 261 3.59 1.71 8.92
CA SER A 261 4.20 1.44 7.61
C SER A 261 4.52 2.73 6.84
N TYR A 262 3.61 3.71 6.80
CA TYR A 262 3.82 5.00 6.12
C TYR A 262 4.05 6.17 7.08
N CYS A 263 3.46 6.14 8.28
CA CYS A 263 3.53 7.26 9.22
C CYS A 263 4.69 7.14 10.23
N GLY A 264 5.35 5.97 10.30
CA GLY A 264 6.25 5.65 11.39
C GLY A 264 5.53 5.68 12.74
N ILE A 265 6.29 5.88 13.82
CA ILE A 265 5.73 6.07 15.16
C ILE A 265 6.11 7.47 15.62
N ARG A 266 5.10 8.24 16.05
CA ARG A 266 5.29 9.61 16.52
C ARG A 266 6.38 9.68 17.59
N ASP A 267 7.30 10.62 17.41
CA ASP A 267 8.43 10.90 18.32
C ASP A 267 9.39 9.71 18.54
N LYS A 268 9.42 8.74 17.61
CA LYS A 268 10.29 7.55 17.66
C LYS A 268 10.92 7.25 16.30
N LEU A 269 11.90 6.35 16.28
CA LEU A 269 12.46 5.87 15.02
C LEU A 269 11.43 5.02 14.28
N TYR A 270 11.55 4.95 12.94
CA TYR A 270 10.77 4.03 12.13
C TYR A 270 10.99 2.58 12.62
N PRO A 271 9.96 1.78 12.91
CA PRO A 271 10.07 0.53 13.69
C PRO A 271 10.58 -0.67 12.88
N ASP A 272 11.43 -0.44 11.88
CA ASP A 272 12.02 -1.45 11.01
C ASP A 272 13.36 -0.94 10.47
N LYS A 273 14.45 -1.67 10.76
CA LYS A 273 15.81 -1.33 10.30
C LYS A 273 15.97 -1.49 8.79
N ARG A 274 15.13 -2.28 8.14
CA ARG A 274 15.21 -2.51 6.70
C ARG A 274 14.80 -1.25 5.95
N SER A 275 15.29 -1.13 4.71
CA SER A 275 14.82 -0.08 3.80
C SER A 275 13.31 -0.17 3.62
N MET A 276 12.61 0.96 3.62
CA MET A 276 11.17 1.00 3.27
C MET A 276 10.98 0.39 1.88
N GLY A 277 9.98 -0.50 1.75
CA GLY A 277 9.76 -1.30 0.55
C GLY A 277 10.54 -2.64 0.49
N TYR A 278 11.33 -2.98 1.51
CA TYR A 278 12.01 -4.28 1.58
C TYR A 278 10.99 -5.44 1.49
N PRO A 279 11.18 -6.43 0.59
CA PRO A 279 12.43 -6.73 -0.14
C PRO A 279 12.48 -6.25 -1.61
N PHE A 280 11.54 -5.40 -2.05
CA PHE A 280 11.36 -5.01 -3.46
C PHE A 280 11.97 -3.65 -3.84
N ASP A 281 12.49 -2.91 -2.87
CA ASP A 281 13.05 -1.57 -3.07
C ASP A 281 14.35 -1.57 -3.90
N ARG A 282 14.98 -2.73 -4.11
CA ARG A 282 16.21 -2.88 -4.90
C ARG A 282 16.00 -3.70 -6.14
N VAL A 283 16.90 -3.52 -7.10
CA VAL A 283 16.97 -4.36 -8.30
C VAL A 283 17.21 -5.83 -7.94
N PRO A 284 16.62 -6.77 -8.71
CA PRO A 284 16.75 -8.19 -8.44
C PRO A 284 18.19 -8.71 -8.65
N ARG A 285 18.50 -9.85 -8.03
CA ARG A 285 19.77 -10.56 -8.24
C ARG A 285 19.91 -10.99 -9.71
N SER A 286 21.15 -11.19 -10.15
CA SER A 286 21.42 -11.78 -11.47
C SER A 286 20.72 -13.13 -11.63
N GLY A 287 20.10 -13.37 -12.78
CA GLY A 287 19.35 -14.59 -13.09
C GLY A 287 17.89 -14.61 -12.60
N VAL A 288 17.44 -13.62 -11.83
CA VAL A 288 16.04 -13.51 -11.39
C VAL A 288 15.23 -12.73 -12.42
N ASN A 289 14.42 -13.44 -13.22
CA ASN A 289 13.56 -12.84 -14.25
C ASN A 289 12.08 -12.84 -13.86
N THR A 290 11.67 -13.79 -13.03
CA THR A 290 10.30 -13.93 -12.55
C THR A 290 10.24 -13.82 -11.03
N LEU A 291 9.04 -13.52 -10.50
CA LEU A 291 8.80 -13.53 -9.05
C LEU A 291 9.14 -14.90 -8.43
N GLN A 292 8.94 -16.00 -9.18
CA GLN A 292 9.24 -17.35 -8.71
C GLN A 292 10.75 -17.56 -8.51
N ASP A 293 11.59 -16.98 -9.39
CA ASP A 293 13.05 -17.05 -9.28
C ASP A 293 13.58 -16.24 -8.08
N PHE A 294 12.81 -15.26 -7.61
CA PHE A 294 13.19 -14.39 -6.50
C PHE A 294 13.04 -15.08 -5.13
N LEU A 295 12.14 -16.05 -5.03
CA LEU A 295 11.70 -16.62 -3.75
C LEU A 295 12.82 -17.36 -3.00
N THR A 296 12.81 -17.20 -1.69
CA THR A 296 13.56 -18.01 -0.73
C THR A 296 12.60 -18.87 0.11
N PRO A 297 13.06 -19.89 0.85
CA PRO A 297 12.17 -20.77 1.62
C PRO A 297 11.22 -20.07 2.59
N ASN A 298 11.62 -18.92 3.15
CA ASN A 298 10.81 -18.07 4.02
C ASN A 298 9.86 -17.12 3.27
N MET A 299 9.66 -17.32 1.97
CA MET A 299 8.74 -16.58 1.12
C MET A 299 7.73 -17.53 0.47
N PHE A 300 6.52 -17.04 0.23
CA PHE A 300 5.49 -17.77 -0.50
C PHE A 300 4.64 -16.80 -1.31
N VAL A 301 4.14 -17.27 -2.45
CA VAL A 301 3.23 -16.52 -3.31
C VAL A 301 1.96 -17.30 -3.52
N GLN A 302 0.83 -16.66 -3.24
CA GLN A 302 -0.49 -17.19 -3.54
C GLN A 302 -1.15 -16.28 -4.58
N ASN A 303 -1.58 -16.85 -5.71
CA ASN A 303 -2.42 -16.10 -6.64
C ASN A 303 -3.79 -15.86 -6.00
N VAL A 304 -4.19 -14.60 -5.91
CA VAL A 304 -5.51 -14.18 -5.49
C VAL A 304 -6.22 -13.43 -6.60
N THR A 305 -7.55 -13.43 -6.55
CA THR A 305 -8.37 -12.67 -7.49
C THR A 305 -9.03 -11.50 -6.78
N ILE A 306 -9.03 -10.34 -7.41
CA ILE A 306 -9.82 -9.20 -6.96
C ILE A 306 -11.05 -9.07 -7.84
N ARG A 307 -12.22 -9.04 -7.21
CA ARG A 307 -13.51 -8.94 -7.88
C ARG A 307 -14.31 -7.78 -7.33
N PHE A 308 -14.59 -6.82 -8.21
CA PHE A 308 -15.55 -5.76 -7.94
C PHE A 308 -16.98 -6.24 -8.22
N SER A 309 -17.87 -6.13 -7.24
CA SER A 309 -19.25 -6.59 -7.37
C SER A 309 -20.15 -5.63 -8.16
N GLY A 310 -19.85 -4.33 -8.12
CA GLY A 310 -20.77 -3.27 -8.58
C GLY A 310 -21.92 -2.98 -7.61
N GLN A 311 -22.00 -3.70 -6.49
CA GLN A 311 -23.04 -3.48 -5.49
C GLN A 311 -22.74 -2.22 -4.68
N THR A 312 -23.80 -1.53 -4.24
CA THR A 312 -23.68 -0.38 -3.33
C THR A 312 -24.37 -0.70 -2.01
N PHE A 313 -23.66 -0.56 -0.91
CA PHE A 313 -24.17 -0.75 0.44
C PHE A 313 -24.38 0.60 1.13
N ASP A 314 -25.44 0.74 1.90
CA ASP A 314 -25.70 1.94 2.69
C ASP A 314 -24.88 1.96 4.00
N VAL A 315 -25.10 3.00 4.82
CA VAL A 315 -24.43 3.19 6.11
C VAL A 315 -24.71 2.03 7.09
N GLN A 316 -25.85 1.35 6.93
CA GLN A 316 -26.31 0.23 7.76
C GLN A 316 -25.88 -1.13 7.20
N GLY A 317 -25.22 -1.16 6.03
CA GLY A 317 -24.78 -2.38 5.35
C GLY A 317 -25.86 -3.08 4.52
N ALA A 318 -26.98 -2.42 4.23
CA ALA A 318 -28.01 -2.94 3.33
C ALA A 318 -27.61 -2.73 1.86
N ASP A 319 -27.79 -3.75 1.02
CA ASP A 319 -27.58 -3.62 -0.44
C ASP A 319 -28.69 -2.76 -1.06
N ILE A 320 -28.30 -1.62 -1.62
CA ILE A 320 -29.17 -0.61 -2.21
C ILE A 320 -28.90 -0.41 -3.71
N THR A 321 -28.24 -1.38 -4.37
CA THR A 321 -27.84 -1.29 -5.79
C THR A 321 -29.00 -0.95 -6.73
N ASN A 322 -30.21 -1.43 -6.40
CA ASN A 322 -31.43 -1.17 -7.18
C ASN A 322 -32.47 -0.35 -6.38
N ALA A 323 -32.09 0.22 -5.24
CA ALA A 323 -32.96 1.18 -4.57
C ALA A 323 -33.02 2.42 -5.48
N LEU A 324 -34.21 2.70 -5.99
CA LEU A 324 -34.49 3.79 -6.93
C LEU A 324 -33.78 5.08 -6.51
N THR A 325 -33.17 5.73 -7.50
CA THR A 325 -32.56 7.07 -7.45
C THR A 325 -33.38 8.08 -6.66
#